data_AF-A0A1M6TIP9-F1
#
_entry.id   AF-A0A1M6TIP9-F1
#
_cell.length_a   1.000
_cell.length_b   1.000
_cell.length_c   1.000
_cell.angle_alpha   90.00
_cell.angle_beta   90.00
_cell.angle_gamma   90.00
#
_symmetry.space_group_name_H-M   'P 1'
#
loop_
_entity.id
_entity.type
_entity.pdbx_description
1 polymer ?
#
loop_
_entity_poly.entity_id
_entity_poly.type
_entity_poly.pdbx_seq_one_letter_code
_entity_poly.pdbx_strand_id
1 'polypeptide(L)'
;MPTVANFATVQREGERIVSRNIEHYNLDVILSVGYRVKSSNGVKFRRWANQVLKDHLLKGYSINQRLMLTEARIDQLHAETESRLSSLEKQVEFFVKANIPPAEGTIPAKSWWSGYDFAVQLIQSAQKEVVVIDPYANEVVVRLLAKRNPGVSALVYATRKNRTLQEEVDLLNRQMPSVKLVGMQNVHDRFIIVDETVYHLGASIKDLGKELTAFSILELLTKEQLLAMIGSK
;
A
#
# COMPACT_ATOMS: atom_id res chain seq x y z
N MET A 1 21.63 -38.63 48.70
CA MET A 1 20.27 -38.27 49.13
C MET A 1 19.50 -37.82 47.88
N PRO A 2 18.30 -38.37 47.60
CA PRO A 2 17.50 -37.89 46.47
C PRO A 2 17.04 -36.46 46.76
N THR A 3 17.11 -35.59 45.75
CA THR A 3 16.57 -34.23 45.86
C THR A 3 15.05 -34.30 45.79
N VAL A 4 14.38 -33.83 46.84
CA VAL A 4 12.92 -33.77 46.95
C VAL A 4 12.53 -32.31 47.05
N ALA A 5 11.50 -31.90 46.32
CA ALA A 5 10.96 -30.54 46.38
C ALA A 5 9.64 -30.54 47.13
N ASN A 6 9.45 -29.58 48.05
CA ASN A 6 8.21 -29.40 48.79
C ASN A 6 7.35 -28.35 48.10
N PHE A 7 6.15 -28.73 47.68
CA PHE A 7 5.18 -27.81 47.08
C PHE A 7 3.92 -27.72 47.95
N ALA A 8 3.45 -26.50 48.19
CA ALA A 8 2.19 -26.28 48.88
C ALA A 8 1.02 -26.53 47.91
N THR A 9 0.22 -27.56 48.18
CA THR A 9 -0.99 -27.85 47.40
C THR A 9 -2.21 -27.59 48.27
N VAL A 10 -3.11 -26.74 47.78
CA VAL A 10 -4.39 -26.46 48.43
C VAL A 10 -5.44 -27.35 47.79
N GLN A 11 -6.16 -28.11 48.62
CA GLN A 11 -7.26 -28.97 48.17
C GLN A 11 -8.50 -28.76 49.06
N ARG A 12 -9.67 -28.98 48.49
CA ARG A 12 -10.94 -28.90 49.20
C ARG A 12 -11.36 -30.30 49.64
N GLU A 13 -11.45 -30.52 50.95
CA GLU A 13 -11.89 -31.78 51.55
C GLU A 13 -13.20 -31.52 52.31
N GLY A 14 -14.32 -31.94 51.72
CA GLY A 14 -15.65 -31.57 52.20
C GLY A 14 -15.87 -30.06 52.15
N GLU A 15 -16.26 -29.45 53.27
CA GLU A 15 -16.47 -27.99 53.37
C GLU A 15 -15.18 -27.21 53.72
N ARG A 16 -14.08 -27.89 54.05
CA ARG A 16 -12.84 -27.23 54.50
C ARG A 16 -11.83 -27.08 53.36
N ILE A 17 -11.15 -25.94 53.34
CA ILE A 17 -9.97 -25.70 52.50
C ILE A 17 -8.73 -26.03 53.34
N VAL A 18 -7.93 -26.99 52.88
CA VAL A 18 -6.73 -27.46 53.59
C VAL A 18 -5.51 -27.26 52.71
N SER A 19 -4.47 -26.63 53.27
CA SER A 19 -3.16 -26.49 52.65
C SER A 19 -2.21 -27.52 53.25
N ARG A 20 -1.51 -28.30 52.39
CA ARG A 20 -0.48 -29.24 52.81
C ARG A 20 0.77 -29.09 51.97
N ASN A 21 1.93 -29.27 52.60
CA ASN A 21 3.17 -29.46 51.87
C ASN A 21 3.24 -30.91 51.42
N ILE A 22 3.27 -31.13 50.11
CA ILE A 22 3.43 -32.44 49.49
C ILE A 22 4.87 -32.54 49.00
N GLU A 23 5.51 -33.66 49.29
CA GLU A 23 6.82 -34.01 48.74
C GLU A 23 6.67 -34.48 47.29
N HIS A 24 7.40 -33.83 46.38
CA HIS A 24 7.50 -34.24 44.99
C HIS A 24 8.87 -34.83 44.70
N TYR A 25 8.86 -36.03 44.13
CA TYR A 25 10.05 -36.78 43.77
C TYR A 25 10.31 -36.65 42.27
N ASN A 26 11.59 -36.55 41.90
CA ASN A 26 12.00 -36.54 40.50
C ASN A 26 11.61 -37.86 39.82
N LEU A 27 11.09 -37.79 38.59
CA LEU A 27 10.66 -38.95 37.81
C LEU A 27 11.76 -40.02 37.67
N ASP A 28 13.00 -39.62 37.41
CA ASP A 28 14.14 -40.54 37.26
C ASP A 28 14.43 -41.30 38.56
N VAL A 29 14.24 -40.64 39.71
CA VAL A 29 14.38 -41.28 41.03
C VAL A 29 13.25 -42.29 41.25
N ILE A 30 12.01 -41.91 40.97
CA ILE A 30 10.84 -42.78 41.11
C ILE A 30 10.99 -44.02 40.20
N LEU A 31 11.39 -43.83 38.95
CA LEU A 31 11.63 -44.93 38.00
C LEU A 31 12.81 -45.79 38.47
N SER A 32 13.94 -45.20 38.85
CA SER A 32 15.13 -45.94 39.31
C SER A 32 14.84 -46.85 40.52
N VAL A 33 14.07 -46.35 41.50
CA VAL A 33 13.67 -47.14 42.67
C VAL A 33 12.61 -48.18 42.29
N GLY A 34 11.57 -47.79 41.55
CA GLY A 34 10.47 -48.68 41.15
C GLY A 34 10.91 -49.88 40.29
N TYR A 35 11.99 -49.74 39.50
CA TYR A 35 12.56 -50.86 38.74
C TYR A 35 13.50 -51.76 39.55
N ARG A 36 14.10 -51.27 40.63
CA ARG A 36 15.00 -52.05 41.49
C ARG A 36 14.27 -52.87 42.56
N VAL A 37 13.05 -52.49 42.94
CA VAL A 37 12.28 -53.19 43.98
C VAL A 37 11.61 -54.46 43.42
N LYS A 38 11.92 -55.61 44.04
CA LYS A 38 11.32 -56.93 43.74
C LYS A 38 10.12 -57.20 44.67
N SER A 39 8.96 -56.63 44.35
CA SER A 39 7.70 -56.89 45.05
C SER A 39 6.51 -56.95 44.06
N SER A 40 5.40 -57.56 44.48
CA SER A 40 4.15 -57.60 43.70
C SER A 40 3.63 -56.19 43.38
N ASN A 41 3.74 -55.26 44.33
CA ASN A 41 3.42 -53.84 44.14
C ASN A 41 4.38 -53.17 43.15
N GLY A 42 5.68 -53.51 43.17
CA GLY A 42 6.65 -53.04 42.18
C GLY A 42 6.32 -53.49 40.75
N VAL A 43 5.79 -54.72 40.58
CA VAL A 43 5.31 -55.21 39.27
C VAL A 43 4.10 -54.39 38.78
N LYS A 44 3.14 -54.07 39.66
CA LYS A 44 1.99 -53.21 39.32
C LYS A 44 2.43 -51.80 38.95
N PHE A 45 3.35 -51.21 39.72
CA PHE A 45 3.93 -49.90 39.44
C PHE A 45 4.60 -49.86 38.06
N ARG A 46 5.46 -50.84 37.73
CA ARG A 46 6.12 -50.89 36.41
C ARG A 46 5.14 -51.01 35.25
N ARG A 47 4.05 -51.79 35.40
CA ARG A 47 2.99 -51.86 34.39
C ARG A 47 2.33 -50.50 34.18
N TRP A 48 1.97 -49.83 35.27
CA TRP A 48 1.37 -48.49 35.22
C TRP A 48 2.33 -47.47 34.60
N ALA A 49 3.59 -47.42 35.06
CA ALA A 49 4.59 -46.48 34.55
C ALA A 49 4.86 -46.68 33.05
N ASN A 50 4.99 -47.93 32.59
CA ASN A 50 5.13 -48.22 31.16
C ASN A 50 3.92 -47.77 30.34
N GLN A 51 2.70 -47.92 30.87
CA GLN A 51 1.49 -47.45 30.18
C GLN A 51 1.51 -45.92 30.04
N VAL A 52 1.79 -45.21 31.15
CA VAL A 52 1.88 -43.74 31.15
C VAL A 52 2.97 -43.24 30.19
N LEU A 53 4.15 -43.87 30.18
CA LEU A 53 5.23 -43.53 29.24
C LEU A 53 4.83 -43.74 27.78
N LYS A 54 4.19 -44.87 27.45
CA LYS A 54 3.70 -45.14 26.09
C LYS A 54 2.65 -44.11 25.66
N ASP A 55 1.71 -43.78 26.54
CA ASP A 55 0.66 -42.81 26.25
C ASP A 55 1.24 -41.40 26.02
N HIS A 56 2.23 -41.00 26.82
CA HIS A 56 2.93 -39.73 26.64
C HIS A 56 3.78 -39.69 25.37
N LEU A 57 4.45 -40.79 25.00
CA LEU A 57 5.23 -40.86 23.76
C LEU A 57 4.32 -40.76 22.52
N LEU A 58 3.20 -41.49 22.50
CA LEU A 58 2.25 -41.45 21.39
C LEU A 58 1.60 -40.06 21.26
N LYS A 59 1.10 -39.51 22.38
CA LYS A 59 0.53 -38.14 22.39
C LYS A 59 1.58 -37.09 22.00
N GLY A 60 2.80 -37.22 22.52
CA GLY A 60 3.92 -36.33 22.21
C GLY A 60 4.26 -36.36 20.72
N TYR A 61 4.32 -37.55 20.12
CA TYR A 61 4.55 -37.70 18.68
C TYR A 61 3.44 -37.04 17.85
N SER A 62 2.17 -37.30 18.17
CA SER A 62 1.04 -36.69 17.44
C SER A 62 1.00 -35.17 17.58
N ILE A 63 1.30 -34.63 18.76
CA ILE A 63 1.38 -33.18 19.00
C ILE A 63 2.55 -32.58 18.21
N ASN A 64 3.72 -33.22 18.24
CA ASN A 64 4.91 -32.74 17.54
C ASN A 64 4.71 -32.71 16.02
N GLN A 65 4.10 -33.76 15.46
CA GLN A 65 3.76 -33.81 14.04
C GLN A 65 2.78 -32.68 13.66
N ARG A 66 1.78 -32.42 14.52
CA ARG A 66 0.85 -31.31 14.29
C ARG A 66 1.56 -29.95 14.36
N LEU A 67 2.47 -29.76 15.31
CA LEU A 67 3.25 -28.54 15.44
C LEU A 67 4.11 -28.27 14.21
N MET A 68 4.84 -29.28 13.72
CA MET A 68 5.65 -29.17 12.50
C MET A 68 4.81 -28.78 11.27
N LEU A 69 3.62 -29.36 11.11
CA LEU A 69 2.72 -29.00 10.03
C LEU A 69 2.18 -27.56 10.16
N THR A 70 1.92 -27.11 11.39
CA THR A 70 1.49 -25.73 11.61
C THR A 70 2.61 -24.73 11.37
N GLU A 71 3.85 -25.03 11.75
CA GLU A 71 5.02 -24.20 11.48
C GLU A 71 5.22 -24.02 9.97
N ALA A 72 5.25 -25.13 9.21
CA ALA A 72 5.39 -25.05 7.76
C ALA A 72 4.28 -24.23 7.09
N ARG A 73 3.04 -24.31 7.59
CA ARG A 73 1.92 -23.51 7.11
C ARG A 73 2.10 -22.03 7.44
N ILE A 74 2.58 -21.73 8.65
CA ILE A 74 2.86 -20.36 9.10
C ILE A 74 3.95 -19.74 8.22
N ASP A 75 5.04 -20.46 7.95
CA ASP A 75 6.11 -19.99 7.07
C ASP A 75 5.61 -19.70 5.65
N GLN A 76 4.77 -20.59 5.10
CA GLN A 76 4.15 -20.37 3.79
C GLN A 76 3.25 -19.12 3.78
N LEU A 77 2.43 -18.95 4.82
CA LEU A 77 1.58 -17.77 4.96
C LEU A 77 2.42 -16.49 5.11
N HIS A 78 3.51 -16.53 5.88
CA HIS A 78 4.43 -15.41 6.02
C HIS A 78 5.05 -15.01 4.68
N ALA A 79 5.57 -15.97 3.91
CA ALA A 79 6.12 -15.71 2.59
C ALA A 79 5.08 -15.09 1.64
N GLU A 80 3.83 -15.58 1.68
CA GLU A 80 2.75 -15.00 0.89
C GLU A 80 2.39 -13.58 1.34
N THR A 81 2.33 -13.33 2.65
CA THR A 81 2.07 -11.99 3.19
C THR A 81 3.19 -11.00 2.86
N GLU A 82 4.44 -11.43 2.90
CA GLU A 82 5.60 -10.60 2.55
C GLU A 82 5.61 -10.25 1.06
N SER A 83 5.27 -11.21 0.19
CA SER A 83 5.07 -10.96 -1.24
C SER A 83 3.93 -9.95 -1.50
N ARG A 84 2.80 -10.12 -0.81
CA ARG A 84 1.67 -9.17 -0.89
C ARG A 84 2.08 -7.79 -0.38
N LEU A 85 2.77 -7.70 0.76
CA LEU A 85 3.28 -6.44 1.32
C LEU A 85 4.22 -5.76 0.33
N SER A 86 5.17 -6.48 -0.27
CA SER A 86 6.07 -5.93 -1.30
C SER A 86 5.30 -5.39 -2.52
N SER A 87 4.24 -6.08 -2.95
CA SER A 87 3.40 -5.60 -4.06
C SER A 87 2.60 -4.34 -3.70
N LEU A 88 2.09 -4.27 -2.46
CA LEU A 88 1.40 -3.10 -1.92
C LEU A 88 2.37 -1.95 -1.71
N GLU A 89 3.58 -2.19 -1.23
CA GLU A 89 4.65 -1.20 -1.11
C GLU A 89 5.01 -0.62 -2.47
N LYS A 90 5.11 -1.43 -3.53
CA LYS A 90 5.34 -0.92 -4.90
C LYS A 90 4.17 -0.09 -5.42
N GLN A 91 2.94 -0.48 -5.11
CA GLN A 91 1.76 0.33 -5.45
C GLN A 91 1.76 1.65 -4.65
N VAL A 92 2.06 1.60 -3.37
CA VAL A 92 2.15 2.79 -2.51
C VAL A 92 3.32 3.67 -2.93
N GLU A 93 4.47 3.13 -3.31
CA GLU A 93 5.60 3.91 -3.85
C GLU A 93 5.21 4.60 -5.17
N PHE A 94 4.43 3.91 -6.02
CA PHE A 94 3.79 4.49 -7.21
C PHE A 94 2.83 5.64 -6.84
N PHE A 95 2.07 5.53 -5.74
CA PHE A 95 1.18 6.58 -5.24
C PHE A 95 1.86 7.68 -4.40
N VAL A 96 3.00 7.42 -3.77
CA VAL A 96 3.69 8.34 -2.83
C VAL A 96 4.77 9.17 -3.52
N LYS A 97 5.37 8.65 -4.60
CA LYS A 97 6.15 9.51 -5.53
C LYS A 97 5.27 10.55 -6.22
N ALA A 98 3.93 10.46 -6.11
CA ALA A 98 2.94 11.35 -6.71
C ALA A 98 2.81 12.74 -6.06
N ASN A 99 3.92 13.41 -5.81
CA ASN A 99 4.00 14.83 -6.18
C ASN A 99 4.86 15.03 -7.45
N ILE A 100 5.34 13.95 -8.06
CA ILE A 100 6.02 13.93 -9.34
C ILE A 100 5.23 12.96 -10.23
N PRO A 101 4.47 13.47 -11.20
CA PRO A 101 3.80 12.65 -12.20
C PRO A 101 4.80 11.73 -12.92
N PRO A 102 4.40 10.50 -13.31
CA PRO A 102 5.29 9.56 -13.99
C PRO A 102 5.91 10.16 -15.27
N ALA A 103 7.16 9.80 -15.57
CA ALA A 103 7.90 10.36 -16.70
C ALA A 103 7.33 9.96 -18.06
N GLU A 104 6.74 8.78 -18.15
CA GLU A 104 6.03 8.30 -19.33
C GLU A 104 5.00 7.25 -18.90
N GLY A 105 3.98 7.03 -19.73
CA GLY A 105 2.99 6.01 -19.46
C GLY A 105 1.80 6.03 -20.40
N THR A 106 0.86 5.14 -20.12
CA THR A 106 -0.38 5.01 -20.86
C THR A 106 -1.59 5.03 -19.94
N ILE A 107 -2.63 5.73 -20.34
CA ILE A 107 -3.95 5.72 -19.71
C ILE A 107 -4.83 4.78 -20.54
N PRO A 108 -5.38 3.70 -19.95
CA PRO A 108 -6.24 2.75 -20.66
C PRO A 108 -7.46 3.42 -21.32
N ALA A 109 -7.98 2.77 -22.36
CA ALA A 109 -9.26 3.20 -22.96
C ALA A 109 -10.42 2.97 -21.98
N LYS A 110 -11.45 3.82 -22.06
CA LYS A 110 -12.66 3.76 -21.22
C LYS A 110 -12.41 3.94 -19.71
N SER A 111 -11.24 4.43 -19.31
CA SER A 111 -10.92 4.80 -17.92
C SER A 111 -10.91 6.32 -17.74
N TRP A 112 -12.03 6.98 -18.06
CA TRP A 112 -12.14 8.45 -17.97
C TRP A 112 -11.79 8.99 -16.58
N TRP A 113 -12.18 8.28 -15.51
CA TRP A 113 -11.83 8.69 -14.14
C TRP A 113 -10.32 8.69 -13.88
N SER A 114 -9.60 7.69 -14.38
CA SER A 114 -8.14 7.63 -14.27
C SER A 114 -7.47 8.76 -15.05
N GLY A 115 -7.99 9.11 -16.22
CA GLY A 115 -7.50 10.25 -16.99
C GLY A 115 -7.77 11.60 -16.31
N TYR A 116 -8.95 11.75 -15.72
CA TYR A 116 -9.29 12.92 -14.91
C TYR A 116 -8.38 13.06 -13.68
N ASP A 117 -8.20 11.96 -12.92
CA ASP A 117 -7.35 11.92 -11.73
C ASP A 117 -5.89 12.28 -12.08
N PHE A 118 -5.36 11.72 -13.16
CA PHE A 118 -4.04 12.07 -13.68
C PHE A 118 -3.90 13.56 -14.02
N ALA A 119 -4.89 14.15 -14.71
CA ALA A 119 -4.88 15.58 -15.02
C ALA A 119 -4.91 16.45 -13.75
N VAL A 120 -5.70 16.05 -12.74
CA VAL A 120 -5.78 16.75 -11.46
C VAL A 120 -4.45 16.65 -10.71
N GLN A 121 -3.83 15.47 -10.66
CA GLN A 121 -2.53 15.28 -10.02
C GLN A 121 -1.43 16.12 -10.69
N LEU A 122 -1.40 16.18 -12.03
CA LEU A 122 -0.50 17.07 -12.77
C LEU A 122 -0.69 18.53 -12.36
N ILE A 123 -1.92 19.02 -12.35
CA ILE A 123 -2.25 20.41 -11.99
C ILE A 123 -1.92 20.70 -10.52
N GLN A 124 -2.12 19.72 -9.63
CA GLN A 124 -1.83 19.84 -8.20
C GLN A 124 -0.36 19.70 -7.85
N SER A 125 0.44 19.06 -8.71
CA SER A 125 1.89 18.95 -8.52
C SER A 125 2.63 20.28 -8.76
N ALA A 126 2.01 21.23 -9.46
CA ALA A 126 2.60 22.54 -9.74
C ALA A 126 2.79 23.39 -8.48
N GLN A 127 3.94 24.06 -8.40
CA GLN A 127 4.28 24.95 -7.29
C GLN A 127 4.24 26.44 -7.68
N LYS A 128 4.50 26.78 -8.94
CA LYS A 128 4.59 28.15 -9.44
C LYS A 128 3.59 28.41 -10.56
N GLU A 129 3.56 27.53 -11.56
CA GLU A 129 2.70 27.72 -12.72
C GLU A 129 2.26 26.45 -13.42
N VAL A 130 1.11 26.54 -14.08
CA VAL A 130 0.61 25.52 -15.00
C VAL A 130 0.32 26.17 -16.34
N VAL A 131 0.92 25.66 -17.41
CA VAL A 131 0.61 26.08 -18.77
C VAL A 131 -0.07 24.94 -19.51
N VAL A 132 -1.27 25.16 -20.02
CA VAL A 132 -1.99 24.18 -20.84
C VAL A 132 -1.98 24.65 -22.28
N ILE A 133 -1.43 23.85 -23.18
CA ILE A 133 -1.41 24.07 -24.62
C ILE A 133 -2.28 22.98 -25.24
N ASP A 134 -3.52 23.33 -25.61
CA ASP A 134 -4.46 22.35 -26.16
C ASP A 134 -5.36 23.02 -27.21
N PRO A 135 -5.25 22.64 -28.50
CA PRO A 135 -6.06 23.21 -29.58
C PRO A 135 -7.56 23.03 -29.39
N TYR A 136 -7.96 22.04 -28.58
CA TYR A 136 -9.33 21.66 -28.29
C TYR A 136 -9.75 22.04 -26.86
N ALA A 137 -8.97 22.87 -26.16
CA ALA A 137 -9.33 23.37 -24.84
C ALA A 137 -10.70 24.07 -24.84
N ASN A 138 -11.50 23.76 -23.83
CA ASN A 138 -12.81 24.34 -23.60
C ASN A 138 -13.01 24.62 -22.10
N GLU A 139 -14.25 24.90 -21.70
CA GLU A 139 -14.61 25.28 -20.33
C GLU A 139 -14.24 24.19 -19.31
N VAL A 140 -14.22 22.92 -19.73
CA VAL A 140 -13.81 21.78 -18.87
C VAL A 140 -12.35 21.90 -18.47
N VAL A 141 -11.48 22.33 -19.39
CA VAL A 141 -10.05 22.55 -19.11
C VAL A 141 -9.86 23.67 -18.09
N VAL A 142 -10.62 24.75 -18.23
CA VAL A 142 -10.58 25.87 -17.26
C VAL A 142 -11.06 25.41 -15.89
N ARG A 143 -12.11 24.58 -15.81
CA ARG A 143 -12.59 24.01 -14.55
C ARG A 143 -11.58 23.08 -13.88
N LEU A 144 -10.81 22.32 -14.66
CA LEU A 144 -9.71 21.52 -14.12
C LEU A 144 -8.66 22.40 -13.42
N LEU A 145 -8.34 23.57 -14.00
CA LEU A 145 -7.39 24.52 -13.43
C LEU A 145 -7.86 25.15 -12.11
N ALA A 146 -9.13 25.01 -11.74
CA ALA A 146 -9.62 25.38 -10.41
C ALA A 146 -9.08 24.46 -9.31
N LYS A 147 -8.52 23.28 -9.66
CA LYS A 147 -7.92 22.33 -8.70
C LYS A 147 -6.48 22.62 -8.34
N ARG A 148 -5.86 23.64 -8.95
CA ARG A 148 -4.46 24.04 -8.69
C ARG A 148 -4.25 24.51 -7.25
N ASN A 149 -3.01 24.44 -6.78
CA ASN A 149 -2.67 24.97 -5.46
C ASN A 149 -2.87 26.50 -5.39
N PRO A 150 -3.28 27.05 -4.23
CA PRO A 150 -3.39 28.50 -4.06
C PRO A 150 -2.06 29.20 -4.34
N GLY A 151 -2.09 30.27 -5.14
CA GLY A 151 -0.89 31.02 -5.53
C GLY A 151 -0.22 30.54 -6.83
N VAL A 152 -0.61 29.39 -7.36
CA VAL A 152 -0.14 28.90 -8.67
C VAL A 152 -0.81 29.68 -9.81
N SER A 153 -0.01 30.21 -10.72
CA SER A 153 -0.51 30.90 -11.91
C SER A 153 -0.88 29.91 -13.01
N ALA A 154 -1.86 30.24 -13.85
CA ALA A 154 -2.30 29.36 -14.92
C ALA A 154 -2.40 30.10 -16.26
N LEU A 155 -1.92 29.46 -17.32
CA LEU A 155 -1.95 29.99 -18.67
C LEU A 155 -2.53 28.94 -19.62
N VAL A 156 -3.57 29.30 -20.37
CA VAL A 156 -4.24 28.40 -21.33
C VAL A 156 -4.04 28.93 -22.73
N TYR A 157 -3.41 28.13 -23.58
CA TYR A 157 -3.33 28.34 -25.03
C TYR A 157 -4.40 27.49 -25.71
N ALA A 158 -5.32 28.17 -26.42
CA ALA A 158 -6.40 27.54 -27.15
C ALA A 158 -6.51 28.12 -28.56
N THR A 159 -6.82 27.28 -29.55
CA THR A 159 -7.01 27.74 -30.94
C THR A 159 -8.32 28.53 -31.09
N ARG A 160 -9.38 28.09 -30.41
CA ARG A 160 -10.70 28.73 -30.47
C ARG A 160 -10.95 29.52 -29.20
N LYS A 161 -10.89 30.85 -29.30
CA LYS A 161 -11.34 31.75 -28.24
C LYS A 161 -12.81 32.11 -28.46
N ASN A 162 -13.71 31.36 -27.81
CA ASN A 162 -15.14 31.69 -27.79
C ASN A 162 -15.45 32.60 -26.58
N ARG A 163 -16.62 33.25 -26.60
CA ARG A 163 -17.08 34.11 -25.49
C ARG A 163 -17.25 33.31 -24.20
N THR A 164 -17.81 32.11 -24.28
CA THR A 164 -18.09 31.23 -23.15
C THR A 164 -16.82 30.84 -22.37
N LEU A 165 -15.73 30.50 -23.06
CA LEU A 165 -14.45 30.16 -22.45
C LEU A 165 -13.83 31.36 -21.75
N GLN A 166 -13.93 32.56 -22.35
CA GLN A 166 -13.47 33.78 -21.69
C GLN A 166 -14.28 34.08 -20.43
N GLU A 167 -15.61 33.93 -20.48
CA GLU A 167 -16.49 34.11 -19.31
C GLU A 167 -16.15 33.11 -18.19
N GLU A 168 -15.85 31.85 -18.52
CA GLU A 168 -15.43 30.85 -17.54
C GLU A 168 -14.08 31.20 -16.88
N VAL A 169 -13.13 31.73 -17.66
CA VAL A 169 -11.84 32.22 -17.13
C VAL A 169 -12.05 33.43 -16.21
N ASP A 170 -12.94 34.35 -16.59
CA ASP A 170 -13.28 35.52 -15.78
C ASP A 170 -13.96 35.10 -14.46
N LEU A 171 -14.85 34.10 -14.51
CA LEU A 171 -15.47 33.51 -13.33
C LEU A 171 -14.44 32.85 -12.41
N LEU A 172 -13.53 32.07 -12.97
CA LEU A 172 -12.47 31.43 -12.20
C LEU A 172 -11.56 32.45 -11.54
N ASN A 173 -11.19 33.52 -12.24
CA ASN A 173 -10.36 34.59 -11.71
C ASN A 173 -11.00 35.36 -10.54
N ARG A 174 -12.34 35.39 -10.43
CA ARG A 174 -13.03 35.96 -9.26
C ARG A 174 -12.79 35.15 -7.98
N GLN A 175 -12.61 33.83 -8.11
CA GLN A 175 -12.37 32.93 -6.97
C GLN A 175 -10.89 32.71 -6.73
N MET A 176 -10.13 32.46 -7.79
CA MET A 176 -8.70 32.22 -7.80
C MET A 176 -8.07 33.03 -8.93
N PRO A 177 -7.53 34.23 -8.62
CA PRO A 177 -6.85 35.06 -9.60
C PRO A 177 -5.64 34.35 -10.23
N SER A 178 -5.16 34.89 -11.35
CA SER A 178 -3.97 34.45 -12.10
C SER A 178 -4.18 33.40 -13.19
N VAL A 179 -5.38 33.31 -13.77
CA VAL A 179 -5.63 32.52 -14.98
C VAL A 179 -5.65 33.45 -16.20
N LYS A 180 -4.87 33.13 -17.22
CA LYS A 180 -4.84 33.87 -18.50
C LYS A 180 -5.19 32.95 -19.66
N LEU A 181 -5.95 33.49 -20.62
CA LEU A 181 -6.32 32.79 -21.86
C LEU A 181 -5.68 33.48 -23.06
N VAL A 182 -4.82 32.75 -23.76
CA VAL A 182 -4.07 33.20 -24.94
C VAL A 182 -4.52 32.41 -26.16
N GLY A 183 -4.73 33.12 -27.27
CA GLY A 183 -5.02 32.49 -28.55
C GLY A 183 -3.73 31.95 -29.17
N MET A 184 -3.80 30.78 -29.81
CA MET A 184 -2.69 30.22 -30.60
C MET A 184 -3.15 29.81 -32.00
N GLN A 185 -2.19 29.69 -32.91
CA GLN A 185 -2.41 29.19 -34.28
C GLN A 185 -1.38 28.11 -34.60
N ASN A 186 -1.74 27.16 -35.47
CA ASN A 186 -0.83 26.15 -36.03
C ASN A 186 -0.15 25.21 -35.02
N VAL A 187 -0.80 24.94 -33.88
CA VAL A 187 -0.38 23.89 -32.93
C VAL A 187 -1.39 22.76 -32.99
N HIS A 188 -0.92 21.52 -33.14
CA HIS A 188 -1.76 20.31 -33.16
C HIS A 188 -1.61 19.48 -31.89
N ASP A 189 -0.38 19.38 -31.40
CA ASP A 189 -0.05 18.57 -30.23
C ASP A 189 -0.54 19.23 -28.95
N ARG A 190 -0.81 18.41 -27.93
CA ARG A 190 -1.24 18.88 -26.62
C ARG A 190 -0.10 18.78 -25.64
N PHE A 191 0.16 19.88 -24.95
CA PHE A 191 1.17 19.93 -23.91
C PHE A 191 0.56 20.47 -22.62
N ILE A 192 1.05 19.94 -21.51
CA ILE A 192 0.87 20.56 -20.20
C ILE A 192 2.25 20.79 -19.61
N ILE A 193 2.52 22.03 -19.21
CA ILE A 193 3.75 22.41 -18.54
C ILE A 193 3.42 22.61 -17.07
N VAL A 194 4.15 21.91 -16.23
CA VAL A 194 4.06 22.00 -14.77
C VAL A 194 5.40 22.56 -14.30
N ASP A 195 5.40 23.82 -13.87
CA ASP A 195 6.61 24.58 -13.58
C ASP A 195 7.57 24.58 -14.79
N GLU A 196 8.66 23.81 -14.74
CA GLU A 196 9.64 23.68 -15.84
C GLU A 196 9.46 22.39 -16.67
N THR A 197 8.58 21.49 -16.23
CA THR A 197 8.46 20.15 -16.83
C THR A 197 7.41 20.16 -17.93
N VAL A 198 7.82 19.80 -19.15
CA VAL A 198 6.93 19.73 -20.31
C VAL A 198 6.41 18.31 -20.49
N TYR A 199 5.10 18.12 -20.39
CA TYR A 199 4.43 16.87 -20.70
C TYR A 199 3.73 16.97 -22.05
N HIS A 200 3.94 15.95 -22.89
CA HIS A 200 3.20 15.71 -24.11
C HIS A 200 2.05 14.74 -23.84
N LEU A 201 0.86 15.06 -24.34
CA LEU A 201 -0.35 14.27 -24.18
C LEU A 201 -0.91 13.84 -25.55
N GLY A 202 -1.12 12.53 -25.73
CA GLY A 202 -1.70 11.99 -26.95
C GLY A 202 -3.18 12.40 -27.19
N ALA A 203 -3.86 12.91 -26.16
CA ALA A 203 -5.24 13.37 -26.24
C ALA A 203 -5.41 14.73 -25.53
N SER A 204 -6.51 15.41 -25.83
CA SER A 204 -6.90 16.64 -25.12
C SER A 204 -7.05 16.33 -23.63
N ILE A 205 -6.65 17.28 -22.77
CA ILE A 205 -6.67 17.07 -21.31
C ILE A 205 -8.08 16.74 -20.78
N LYS A 206 -9.13 17.24 -21.45
CA LYS A 206 -10.55 16.94 -21.14
C LYS A 206 -11.00 15.54 -21.56
N ASP A 207 -10.23 14.87 -22.42
CA ASP A 207 -10.58 13.59 -23.07
C ASP A 207 -9.68 12.42 -22.61
N LEU A 208 -8.74 12.66 -21.69
CA LEU A 208 -7.87 11.62 -21.15
C LEU A 208 -8.68 10.44 -20.61
N GLY A 209 -8.28 9.22 -21.00
CA GLY A 209 -8.93 7.97 -20.60
C GLY A 209 -10.25 7.66 -21.32
N LYS A 210 -10.71 8.48 -22.28
CA LYS A 210 -11.79 8.06 -23.20
C LYS A 210 -11.30 6.95 -24.12
N GLU A 211 -10.16 7.19 -24.75
CA GLU A 211 -9.42 6.21 -25.57
C GLU A 211 -8.03 5.97 -24.99
N LEU A 212 -7.34 4.93 -25.47
CA LEU A 212 -5.98 4.63 -25.06
C LEU A 212 -5.09 5.85 -25.36
N THR A 213 -4.53 6.45 -24.32
CA THR A 213 -3.76 7.69 -24.44
C THR A 213 -2.36 7.48 -23.88
N ALA A 214 -1.33 7.80 -24.66
CA ALA A 214 0.04 7.88 -24.17
C ALA A 214 0.35 9.29 -23.66
N PHE A 215 1.22 9.38 -22.66
CA PHE A 215 1.83 10.63 -22.21
C PHE A 215 3.33 10.44 -21.98
N SER A 216 4.10 11.50 -22.12
CA SER A 216 5.54 11.49 -21.89
C SER A 216 6.06 12.87 -21.48
N ILE A 217 7.11 12.90 -20.67
CA ILE A 217 7.91 14.10 -20.40
C ILE A 217 8.85 14.32 -21.59
N LEU A 218 8.93 15.56 -22.06
CA LEU A 218 9.87 15.98 -23.09
C LEU A 218 11.12 16.57 -22.44
N GLU A 219 12.17 15.77 -22.30
CA GLU A 219 13.46 16.24 -21.75
C GLU A 219 14.27 17.08 -22.73
N LEU A 220 14.03 16.91 -24.04
CA LEU A 220 14.80 17.58 -25.10
C LEU A 220 14.37 19.02 -25.37
N LEU A 221 13.29 19.49 -24.75
CA LEU A 221 12.66 20.76 -25.07
C LEU A 221 12.31 21.53 -23.80
N THR A 222 12.89 22.72 -23.65
CA THR A 222 12.58 23.60 -22.51
C THR A 222 11.25 24.32 -22.69
N LYS A 223 10.64 24.74 -21.57
CA LYS A 223 9.43 25.55 -21.56
C LYS A 223 9.59 26.81 -22.43
N GLU A 224 10.69 27.54 -22.29
CA GLU A 224 10.93 28.79 -23.01
C GLU A 224 10.97 28.55 -24.52
N GLN A 225 11.66 27.49 -24.95
CA GLN A 225 11.72 27.11 -26.36
C GLN A 225 10.33 26.76 -26.90
N LEU A 226 9.54 25.97 -26.16
CA LEU A 226 8.18 25.62 -26.56
C LEU A 226 7.30 26.86 -26.72
N LEU A 227 7.31 27.74 -25.71
CA LEU A 227 6.49 28.95 -25.72
C LEU A 227 6.93 29.92 -26.80
N ALA A 228 8.23 30.00 -27.12
CA ALA A 228 8.72 30.81 -28.24
C ALA A 228 8.22 30.27 -29.60
N MET A 229 8.16 28.95 -29.77
CA MET A 229 7.64 28.32 -31.00
C MET A 229 6.14 28.55 -31.18
N ILE A 230 5.37 28.60 -30.09
CA ILE A 230 3.91 28.82 -30.11
C ILE A 230 3.57 30.31 -30.23
N GLY A 231 4.33 31.17 -29.54
CA GLY A 231 4.14 32.62 -29.51
C GLY A 231 4.69 33.37 -30.72
N SER A 232 5.32 32.68 -31.67
CA SER A 232 5.79 33.27 -32.93
C SER A 232 4.62 33.50 -33.90
N LYS A 233 3.69 34.42 -33.55
CA LYS A 233 2.91 35.28 -34.45
C LYS A 233 1.90 36.15 -33.69
#